data_AF-A0A914WZ52-F1
#
_entry.id   AF-A0A914WZ52-F1
#
_cell.length_a   1.000
_cell.length_b   1.000
_cell.length_c   1.000
_cell.angle_alpha   90.00
_cell.angle_beta   90.00
_cell.angle_gamma   90.00
#
_symmetry.space_group_name_H-M   'P 1'
#
loop_
_entity.id
_entity.type
_entity.pdbx_description
1 polymer ?
#
loop_
_entity_poly.entity_id
_entity_poly.type
_entity_poly.pdbx_seq_one_letter_code
_entity_poly.pdbx_strand_id
1 'polypeptide(L)'
;MDSAGDVRARLNRSNDSAASEREIKKIQRAAERIVRQNEQNRQRKGQDIQRRLQEVEVRRAEVDATGAELEKRLTAEPENRWVLEQWLLFVNEREQLDRLETDLSLRAQEVELENKHSMLQTQLKAQMTNVHQTSKDDIESQRRLLDDMLKVVEQRDTLVSQMERERLKDKQADKHMKDILDKKGYSYANFGPVFLADGKLTSLV
;
A
#
# COMPACT_ATOMS: atom_id res chain seq x y z
N MET A 1 35.55 -43.75 43.42
CA MET A 1 34.19 -43.21 43.66
C MET A 1 34.12 -41.83 43.01
N ASP A 2 33.72 -41.72 41.74
CA ASP A 2 33.46 -40.41 41.12
C ASP A 2 32.41 -40.48 39.99
N SER A 3 31.58 -41.54 40.01
CA SER A 3 30.60 -41.80 38.94
C SER A 3 29.28 -41.06 39.15
N ALA A 4 28.95 -40.67 40.40
CA ALA A 4 27.67 -40.03 40.73
C ALA A 4 27.66 -38.52 40.43
N GLY A 5 28.80 -37.84 40.57
CA GLY A 5 28.95 -36.41 40.25
C GLY A 5 28.86 -36.13 38.75
N ASP A 6 29.49 -36.98 37.92
CA ASP A 6 29.45 -36.86 36.46
C ASP A 6 28.03 -37.13 35.90
N VAL A 7 27.31 -38.13 36.44
CA VAL A 7 25.92 -38.42 36.02
C VAL A 7 24.97 -37.27 36.36
N ARG A 8 25.10 -36.65 37.54
CA ARG A 8 24.27 -35.51 37.94
C ARG A 8 24.56 -34.26 37.09
N ALA A 9 25.83 -34.01 36.75
CA ALA A 9 26.22 -32.92 35.86
C ALA A 9 25.75 -33.14 34.41
N ARG A 10 25.72 -34.39 33.93
CA ARG A 10 25.15 -34.76 32.62
C ARG A 10 23.63 -34.59 32.58
N LEU A 11 22.92 -35.01 33.63
CA LEU A 11 21.47 -34.81 33.77
C LEU A 11 21.09 -33.32 33.80
N ASN A 12 21.82 -32.49 34.55
CA ASN A 12 21.57 -31.05 34.57
C ASN A 12 21.82 -30.40 33.20
N ARG A 13 22.93 -30.71 32.53
CA ARG A 13 23.19 -30.21 31.16
C ARG A 13 22.13 -30.66 30.16
N SER A 14 21.65 -31.89 30.27
CA SER A 14 20.56 -32.40 29.42
C SER A 14 19.26 -31.65 29.71
N ASN A 15 18.94 -31.34 30.96
CA ASN A 15 17.75 -30.59 31.33
C ASN A 15 17.81 -29.13 30.87
N ASP A 16 18.97 -28.48 31.01
CA ASP A 16 19.21 -27.11 30.54
C ASP A 16 19.13 -27.02 29.01
N SER A 17 19.68 -28.02 28.29
CA SER A 17 19.55 -28.12 26.83
C SER A 17 18.10 -28.33 26.38
N ALA A 18 17.34 -29.17 27.09
CA ALA A 18 15.93 -29.41 26.80
C ALA A 18 15.04 -28.20 27.12
N ALA A 19 15.39 -27.41 28.15
CA ALA A 19 14.72 -26.15 28.46
C ALA A 19 14.99 -25.10 27.36
N SER A 20 16.24 -24.98 26.91
CA SER A 20 16.65 -24.10 25.81
C SER A 20 15.96 -24.46 24.48
N GLU A 21 15.86 -25.75 24.14
CA GLU A 21 15.14 -26.21 22.95
C GLU A 21 13.64 -25.88 22.97
N ARG A 22 13.00 -25.95 24.15
CA ARG A 22 11.59 -25.56 24.31
C ARG A 22 11.38 -24.07 24.09
N GLU A 23 12.33 -23.25 24.53
CA GLU A 23 12.30 -21.81 24.35
C GLU A 23 12.52 -21.42 22.89
N ILE A 24 13.48 -22.05 22.20
CA ILE A 24 13.69 -21.90 20.75
C ILE A 24 12.42 -22.26 19.97
N LYS A 25 11.76 -23.40 20.29
CA LYS A 25 10.50 -23.79 19.65
C LYS A 25 9.37 -22.78 19.90
N LYS A 26 9.31 -22.15 21.07
CA LYS A 26 8.32 -21.09 21.35
C LYS A 26 8.58 -19.84 20.50
N ILE A 27 9.84 -19.42 20.40
CA ILE A 27 10.25 -18.26 19.58
C ILE A 27 9.96 -18.53 18.10
N GLN A 28 10.27 -19.72 17.59
CA GLN A 28 10.01 -20.09 16.21
C GLN A 28 8.51 -20.07 15.87
N ARG A 29 7.66 -20.62 16.74
CA ARG A 29 6.19 -20.53 16.59
C ARG A 29 5.68 -19.09 16.65
N ALA A 30 6.29 -18.24 17.46
CA ALA A 30 5.93 -16.82 17.51
C ALA A 30 6.32 -16.10 16.21
N ALA A 31 7.51 -16.38 15.68
CA ALA A 31 7.98 -15.83 14.40
C ALA A 31 7.08 -16.27 13.23
N GLU A 32 6.69 -17.55 13.17
CA GLU A 32 5.77 -18.08 12.16
C GLU A 32 4.40 -17.39 12.21
N ARG A 33 3.88 -17.12 13.42
CA ARG A 33 2.63 -16.37 13.60
C ARG A 33 2.74 -14.94 13.06
N ILE A 34 3.85 -14.26 13.32
CA ILE A 34 4.09 -12.91 12.80
C ILE A 34 4.13 -12.91 11.28
N VAL A 35 4.87 -13.85 10.67
CA VAL A 35 4.94 -13.98 9.20
C VAL A 35 3.55 -14.21 8.60
N ARG A 36 2.78 -15.14 9.18
CA ARG A 36 1.41 -15.43 8.73
C ARG A 36 0.48 -14.22 8.87
N GLN A 37 0.60 -13.47 9.98
CA GLN A 37 -0.20 -12.27 10.19
C GLN A 37 0.16 -11.18 9.17
N ASN A 38 1.44 -10.97 8.89
CA ASN A 38 1.89 -10.00 7.91
C ASN A 38 1.40 -10.34 6.50
N GLU A 39 1.45 -11.63 6.13
CA GLU A 39 0.88 -12.11 4.86
C GLU A 39 -0.62 -11.82 4.77
N GLN A 40 -1.38 -12.15 5.81
CA GLN A 40 -2.82 -11.85 5.85
C GLN A 40 -3.11 -10.34 5.78
N ASN A 41 -2.31 -9.52 6.46
CA ASN A 41 -2.46 -8.07 6.43
C ASN A 41 -2.19 -7.51 5.02
N ARG A 42 -1.16 -8.00 4.32
CA ARG A 42 -0.89 -7.62 2.93
C ARG A 42 -2.02 -8.01 1.98
N GLN A 43 -2.53 -9.23 2.10
CA GLN A 43 -3.66 -9.69 1.29
C GLN A 43 -4.90 -8.83 1.53
N ARG A 44 -5.21 -8.50 2.79
CA ARG A 44 -6.31 -7.58 3.13
C ARG A 44 -6.09 -6.19 2.56
N LYS A 45 -4.87 -5.64 2.65
CA LYS A 45 -4.51 -4.33 2.06
C LYS A 45 -4.76 -4.33 0.55
N GLY A 46 -4.31 -5.38 -0.15
CA GLY A 46 -4.55 -5.52 -1.60
C GLY A 46 -6.03 -5.64 -1.95
N GLN A 47 -6.81 -6.44 -1.21
CA GLN A 47 -8.26 -6.56 -1.41
C GLN A 47 -9.00 -5.24 -1.17
N ASP A 48 -8.58 -4.49 -0.15
CA ASP A 48 -9.17 -3.19 0.16
C ASP A 48 -8.92 -2.17 -0.95
N ILE A 49 -7.68 -2.10 -1.46
CA ILE A 49 -7.31 -1.23 -2.59
C ILE A 49 -8.13 -1.61 -3.83
N GLN A 50 -8.25 -2.90 -4.14
CA GLN A 50 -9.05 -3.34 -5.29
C GLN A 50 -10.52 -2.96 -5.17
N ARG A 51 -11.12 -3.15 -3.99
CA ARG A 51 -12.50 -2.74 -3.73
C ARG A 51 -12.67 -1.23 -3.93
N ARG A 52 -11.74 -0.43 -3.41
CA ARG A 52 -11.77 1.03 -3.55
C ARG A 52 -11.59 1.51 -5.00
N LEU A 53 -10.75 0.84 -5.79
CA LEU A 53 -10.64 1.12 -7.23
C LEU A 53 -11.97 0.87 -7.95
N GLN A 54 -12.66 -0.23 -7.63
CA GLN A 54 -14.00 -0.51 -8.18
C GLN A 54 -15.04 0.53 -7.73
N GLU A 55 -15.00 0.97 -6.47
CA GLU A 55 -15.85 2.06 -5.98
C GLU A 55 -15.61 3.36 -6.77
N VAL A 56 -14.34 3.69 -7.07
CA VAL A 56 -13.96 4.84 -7.90
C VAL A 56 -14.48 4.69 -9.34
N GLU A 57 -14.31 3.53 -9.97
CA GLU A 57 -14.79 3.26 -11.33
C GLU A 57 -16.30 3.47 -11.46
N VAL A 58 -17.08 2.91 -10.52
CA VAL A 58 -18.55 3.06 -10.52
C VAL A 58 -18.93 4.54 -10.36
N ARG A 59 -18.30 5.24 -9.42
CA ARG A 59 -18.61 6.66 -9.19
C ARG A 59 -18.21 7.54 -10.36
N ARG A 60 -17.09 7.24 -11.01
CA ARG A 60 -16.62 7.95 -12.21
C ARG A 60 -17.63 7.84 -13.34
N ALA A 61 -18.22 6.67 -13.54
CA ALA A 61 -19.28 6.48 -14.53
C ALA A 61 -20.54 7.32 -14.22
N GLU A 62 -20.94 7.43 -12.94
CA GLU A 62 -22.06 8.29 -12.52
C GLU A 62 -21.77 9.79 -12.74
N VAL A 63 -20.55 10.22 -12.41
CA VAL A 63 -20.07 11.59 -12.59
C VAL A 63 -20.01 11.95 -14.07
N ASP A 64 -19.46 11.08 -14.91
CA ASP A 64 -19.37 11.29 -16.36
C ASP A 64 -20.77 11.36 -17.00
N ALA A 65 -21.70 10.47 -16.60
CA ALA A 65 -23.07 10.48 -17.10
C ALA A 65 -23.84 11.76 -16.71
N THR A 66 -23.72 12.18 -15.44
CA THR A 66 -24.39 13.39 -14.95
C THR A 66 -23.76 14.65 -15.55
N GLY A 67 -22.42 14.67 -15.66
CA GLY A 67 -21.67 15.73 -16.31
C GLY A 67 -22.10 15.96 -17.75
N ALA A 68 -22.24 14.88 -18.54
CA ALA A 68 -22.68 14.97 -19.93
C ALA A 68 -24.10 15.57 -20.08
N GLU A 69 -25.03 15.24 -19.18
CA GLU A 69 -26.36 15.85 -19.20
C GLU A 69 -26.32 17.33 -18.84
N LEU A 70 -25.49 17.73 -17.87
CA LEU A 70 -25.29 19.14 -17.51
C LEU A 70 -24.64 19.94 -18.67
N GLU A 71 -23.67 19.36 -19.38
CA GLU A 71 -23.04 19.97 -20.56
C GLU A 71 -24.05 20.18 -21.69
N LYS A 72 -24.89 19.18 -21.94
CA LYS A 72 -25.97 19.27 -22.92
C LYS A 72 -26.95 20.40 -22.55
N ARG A 73 -27.30 20.53 -21.27
CA ARG A 73 -28.16 21.61 -20.78
C ARG A 73 -27.49 22.98 -20.90
N LEU A 74 -26.20 23.11 -20.58
CA LEU A 74 -25.45 24.35 -20.76
C LEU A 74 -25.35 24.77 -22.23
N THR A 75 -25.30 23.80 -23.15
CA THR A 75 -25.31 24.09 -24.58
C THR A 75 -26.62 24.76 -25.01
N ALA A 76 -27.74 24.36 -24.41
CA ALA A 76 -29.05 24.97 -24.65
C ALA A 76 -29.27 26.28 -23.86
N GLU A 77 -28.74 26.35 -22.63
CA GLU A 77 -28.94 27.43 -21.68
C GLU A 77 -27.59 27.94 -21.11
N PRO A 78 -26.75 28.63 -21.92
CA PRO A 78 -25.39 28.99 -21.53
C PRO A 78 -25.30 29.97 -20.37
N GLU A 79 -26.34 30.81 -20.19
CA GLU A 79 -26.41 31.79 -19.11
C GLU A 79 -27.04 31.22 -17.82
N ASN A 80 -27.42 29.92 -17.81
CA ASN A 80 -28.01 29.30 -16.64
C ASN A 80 -26.92 29.02 -15.58
N ARG A 81 -26.74 30.00 -14.70
CA ARG A 81 -25.77 29.99 -13.61
C ARG A 81 -25.88 28.75 -12.71
N TRP A 82 -27.09 28.27 -12.42
CA TRP A 82 -27.28 27.10 -11.57
C TRP A 82 -26.72 25.83 -12.24
N VAL A 83 -27.00 25.64 -13.53
CA VAL A 83 -26.47 24.48 -14.28
C VAL A 83 -24.95 24.55 -14.37
N LEU A 84 -24.39 25.75 -14.55
CA LEU A 84 -22.94 25.96 -14.58
C LEU A 84 -22.28 25.61 -13.24
N GLU A 85 -22.87 26.06 -12.13
CA GLU A 85 -22.39 25.73 -10.78
C GLU A 85 -22.46 24.23 -10.50
N GLN A 86 -23.53 23.55 -10.93
CA GLN A 86 -23.62 22.08 -10.84
C GLN A 86 -22.61 21.37 -11.73
N TRP A 87 -22.38 21.83 -12.95
CA TRP A 87 -21.38 21.21 -13.83
C TRP A 87 -19.97 21.35 -13.26
N LEU A 88 -19.60 22.53 -12.76
CA LEU A 88 -18.29 22.76 -12.11
C LEU A 88 -18.08 21.84 -10.89
N LEU A 89 -19.15 21.52 -10.16
CA LEU A 89 -19.11 20.55 -9.07
C LEU A 89 -18.68 19.16 -9.55
N PHE A 90 -19.33 18.65 -10.58
CA PHE A 90 -19.03 17.32 -11.14
C PHE A 90 -17.65 17.28 -11.80
N VAL A 91 -17.20 18.37 -12.43
CA VAL A 91 -15.82 18.49 -12.96
C VAL A 91 -14.80 18.39 -11.83
N ASN A 92 -15.04 19.09 -10.71
CA ASN A 92 -14.16 19.02 -9.55
C ASN A 92 -14.21 17.63 -8.88
N GLU A 93 -15.37 17.01 -8.78
CA GLU A 93 -15.48 15.63 -8.26
C GLU A 93 -14.74 14.62 -9.14
N ARG A 94 -14.85 14.75 -10.47
CA ARG A 94 -14.11 13.93 -11.44
C ARG A 94 -12.60 14.05 -11.24
N GLU A 95 -12.10 15.27 -11.09
CA GLU A 95 -10.68 15.54 -10.80
C GLU A 95 -10.23 14.89 -9.47
N GLN A 96 -11.08 14.93 -8.44
CA GLN A 96 -10.79 14.27 -7.16
C GLN A 96 -10.76 12.74 -7.28
N LEU A 97 -11.64 12.16 -8.10
CA LEU A 97 -11.65 10.73 -8.39
C LEU A 97 -10.41 10.30 -9.18
N ASP A 98 -10.00 11.07 -10.20
CA ASP A 98 -8.79 10.81 -10.99
C ASP A 98 -7.53 10.84 -10.08
N ARG A 99 -7.46 11.77 -9.10
CA ARG A 99 -6.39 11.80 -8.08
C ARG A 99 -6.43 10.59 -7.15
N LEU A 100 -7.61 10.21 -6.67
CA LEU A 100 -7.79 9.06 -5.80
C LEU A 100 -7.41 7.74 -6.50
N GLU A 101 -7.80 7.58 -7.77
CA GLU A 101 -7.42 6.44 -8.60
C GLU A 101 -5.90 6.32 -8.73
N THR A 102 -5.23 7.45 -8.96
CA THR A 102 -3.76 7.52 -9.03
C THR A 102 -3.11 7.10 -7.71
N ASP A 103 -3.57 7.64 -6.57
CA ASP A 103 -3.06 7.26 -5.23
C ASP A 103 -3.27 5.75 -4.96
N LEU A 104 -4.47 5.23 -5.24
CA LEU A 104 -4.78 3.81 -5.06
C LEU A 104 -3.92 2.91 -5.95
N SER A 105 -3.68 3.32 -7.20
CA SER A 105 -2.82 2.59 -8.14
C SER A 105 -1.36 2.53 -7.67
N LEU A 106 -0.83 3.63 -7.12
CA LEU A 106 0.51 3.65 -6.53
C LEU A 106 0.59 2.76 -5.28
N ARG A 107 -0.44 2.78 -4.42
CA ARG A 107 -0.52 1.88 -3.26
C ARG A 107 -0.63 0.41 -3.67
N ALA A 108 -1.33 0.09 -4.76
CA ALA A 108 -1.39 -1.27 -5.28
C ALA A 108 0.01 -1.77 -5.68
N GLN A 109 0.77 -0.94 -6.40
CA GLN A 109 2.16 -1.24 -6.77
C GLN A 109 3.06 -1.43 -5.53
N GLU A 110 2.86 -0.63 -4.47
CA GLU A 110 3.58 -0.81 -3.20
C GLU A 110 3.34 -2.22 -2.61
N VAL A 111 2.07 -2.65 -2.55
CA VAL A 111 1.69 -3.97 -2.02
C VAL A 111 2.28 -5.09 -2.87
N GLU A 112 2.31 -4.95 -4.19
CA GLU A 112 2.93 -5.93 -5.10
C GLU A 112 4.44 -6.05 -4.84
N LEU A 113 5.14 -4.93 -4.67
CA LEU A 113 6.57 -4.91 -4.35
C LEU A 113 6.85 -5.51 -2.97
N GLU A 114 6.02 -5.22 -1.96
CA GLU A 114 6.10 -5.85 -0.63
C GLU A 114 5.92 -7.37 -0.71
N ASN A 115 4.95 -7.83 -1.50
CA ASN A 115 4.71 -9.25 -1.72
C ASN A 115 5.91 -9.92 -2.41
N LYS A 116 6.42 -9.31 -3.48
CA LYS A 116 7.61 -9.80 -4.19
C LYS A 116 8.83 -9.87 -3.27
N HIS A 117 9.06 -8.85 -2.45
CA HIS A 117 10.14 -8.85 -1.46
C HIS A 117 9.98 -10.00 -0.46
N SER A 118 8.76 -10.24 0.05
CA SER A 118 8.48 -11.33 0.97
C SER A 118 8.69 -12.72 0.35
N MET A 119 8.32 -12.89 -0.92
CA MET A 119 8.56 -14.13 -1.66
C MET A 119 10.05 -14.40 -1.82
N LEU A 120 10.82 -13.41 -2.27
CA LEU A 120 12.28 -13.51 -2.43
C LEU A 120 12.97 -13.81 -1.08
N GLN A 121 12.54 -13.14 -0.01
CA GLN A 121 13.09 -13.40 1.32
C GLN A 121 12.81 -14.83 1.80
N THR A 122 11.64 -15.38 1.50
CA THR A 122 11.27 -16.76 1.85
C THR A 122 12.09 -17.77 1.06
N GLN A 123 12.29 -17.54 -0.24
CA GLN A 123 13.15 -18.36 -1.10
C GLN A 123 14.60 -18.37 -0.61
N LEU A 124 15.16 -17.20 -0.29
CA LEU A 124 16.52 -17.08 0.24
C LEU A 124 16.67 -17.84 1.58
N LYS A 125 15.71 -17.68 2.50
CA LYS A 125 15.71 -18.41 3.78
C LYS A 125 15.70 -19.93 3.56
N ALA A 126 14.87 -20.43 2.65
CA ALA A 126 14.79 -21.85 2.33
C ALA A 126 16.11 -22.40 1.77
N GLN A 127 16.80 -21.63 0.91
CA GLN A 127 18.13 -22.00 0.41
C GLN A 127 19.18 -21.99 1.52
N MET A 128 19.16 -21.00 2.41
CA MET A 128 20.12 -20.89 3.51
C MET A 128 19.97 -22.01 4.55
N THR A 129 18.76 -22.57 4.72
CA THR A 129 18.53 -23.71 5.63
C THR A 129 19.03 -25.05 5.08
N ASN A 130 19.32 -25.15 3.77
CA ASN A 130 19.90 -26.33 3.15
C ASN A 130 21.43 -26.34 3.33
N VAL A 131 21.88 -26.70 4.54
CA VAL A 131 23.29 -26.62 4.98
C VAL A 131 24.22 -27.64 4.28
N HIS A 132 23.71 -28.59 3.49
CA HIS A 132 24.45 -29.81 3.13
C HIS A 132 25.21 -29.78 1.80
N GLN A 133 25.21 -28.68 1.05
CA GLN A 133 26.16 -28.40 -0.04
C GLN A 133 26.00 -26.94 -0.41
N THR A 134 27.06 -26.14 -0.22
CA THR A 134 27.19 -24.81 -0.81
C THR A 134 27.94 -24.96 -2.13
N SER A 135 27.26 -25.47 -3.15
CA SER A 135 27.83 -25.49 -4.50
C SER A 135 28.10 -24.05 -4.96
N LYS A 136 29.04 -23.86 -5.89
CA LYS A 136 29.24 -22.54 -6.54
C LYS A 136 27.93 -22.03 -7.16
N ASP A 137 27.11 -22.95 -7.67
CA ASP A 137 25.81 -22.66 -8.26
C ASP A 137 24.81 -22.15 -7.21
N ASP A 138 24.86 -22.67 -5.98
CA ASP A 138 23.99 -22.23 -4.89
C ASP A 138 24.34 -20.79 -4.48
N ILE A 139 25.63 -20.48 -4.36
CA ILE A 139 26.12 -19.13 -4.06
C ILE A 139 25.70 -18.14 -5.16
N GLU A 140 25.79 -18.54 -6.42
CA GLU A 140 25.37 -17.69 -7.53
C GLU A 140 23.85 -17.46 -7.53
N SER A 141 23.05 -18.49 -7.23
CA SER A 141 21.60 -18.36 -7.10
C SER A 141 21.19 -17.42 -5.95
N GLN A 142 21.86 -17.51 -4.80
CA GLN A 142 21.65 -16.64 -3.65
C GLN A 142 22.00 -15.19 -3.98
N ARG A 143 23.10 -14.97 -4.71
CA ARG A 143 23.50 -13.65 -5.20
C ARG A 143 22.42 -13.05 -6.12
N ARG A 144 21.88 -13.84 -7.05
CA ARG A 144 20.79 -13.39 -7.94
C ARG A 144 19.53 -13.00 -7.16
N LEU A 145 19.16 -13.78 -6.13
CA LEU A 145 18.03 -13.45 -5.25
C LEU A 145 18.26 -12.12 -4.50
N LEU A 146 19.47 -11.89 -3.99
CA LEU A 146 19.83 -10.63 -3.33
C LEU A 146 19.81 -9.45 -4.29
N ASP A 147 20.33 -9.61 -5.51
CA ASP A 147 20.26 -8.58 -6.56
C ASP A 147 18.80 -8.24 -6.90
N ASP A 148 17.93 -9.25 -7.00
CA ASP A 148 16.49 -9.02 -7.24
C ASP A 148 15.79 -8.36 -6.05
N MET A 149 16.17 -8.69 -4.80
CA MET A 149 15.68 -7.99 -3.62
C MET A 149 16.11 -6.53 -3.61
N LEU A 150 17.34 -6.23 -4.03
CA LEU A 150 17.84 -4.86 -4.13
C LEU A 150 17.04 -4.05 -5.16
N LYS A 151 16.79 -4.62 -6.35
CA LYS A 151 15.93 -3.99 -7.36
C LYS A 151 14.53 -3.66 -6.81
N VAL A 152 13.95 -4.54 -6.00
CA VAL A 152 12.64 -4.28 -5.37
C VAL A 152 12.72 -3.10 -4.39
N VAL A 153 13.81 -2.98 -3.62
CA VAL A 153 14.02 -1.83 -2.73
C VAL A 153 14.17 -0.54 -3.52
N GLU A 154 14.95 -0.55 -4.61
CA GLU A 154 15.10 0.60 -5.51
C GLU A 154 13.75 1.00 -6.13
N GLN A 155 12.95 0.03 -6.59
CA GLN A 155 11.60 0.28 -7.12
C GLN A 155 10.70 0.95 -6.07
N ARG A 156 10.75 0.51 -4.80
CA ARG A 156 9.99 1.15 -3.72
C ARG A 156 10.44 2.57 -3.46
N ASP A 157 11.75 2.86 -3.52
CA ASP A 157 12.27 4.23 -3.36
C ASP A 157 11.79 5.16 -4.49
N THR A 158 11.80 4.66 -5.74
CA THR A 158 11.23 5.40 -6.87
C THR A 158 9.73 5.66 -6.72
N LEU A 159 8.99 4.68 -6.16
CA LEU A 159 7.56 4.79 -5.92
C LEU A 159 7.25 5.83 -4.84
N VAL A 160 7.99 5.84 -3.73
CA VAL A 160 7.87 6.88 -2.68
C VAL A 160 8.12 8.26 -3.26
N SER A 161 9.16 8.40 -4.08
CA SER A 161 9.45 9.66 -4.78
C SER A 161 8.32 10.07 -5.73
N GLN A 162 7.69 9.13 -6.42
CA GLN A 162 6.53 9.39 -7.27
C GLN A 162 5.31 9.84 -6.46
N MET A 163 4.99 9.18 -5.35
CA MET A 163 3.88 9.56 -4.47
C MET A 163 4.06 10.99 -3.93
N GLU A 164 5.27 11.36 -3.52
CA GLU A 164 5.54 12.72 -3.05
C GLU A 164 5.42 13.75 -4.17
N ARG A 165 5.84 13.41 -5.41
CA ARG A 165 5.63 14.28 -6.57
C ARG A 165 4.16 14.53 -6.85
N GLU A 166 3.32 13.49 -6.87
CA GLU A 166 1.87 13.66 -7.07
C GLU A 166 1.26 14.51 -5.95
N ARG A 167 1.63 14.24 -4.69
CA ARG A 167 1.15 15.03 -3.54
C ARG A 167 1.52 16.52 -3.64
N LEU A 168 2.73 16.84 -4.10
CA LEU A 168 3.18 18.22 -4.28
C LEU A 168 2.45 18.89 -5.45
N LYS A 169 2.24 18.17 -6.55
CA LYS A 169 1.46 18.63 -7.71
C LYS A 169 0.02 18.95 -7.31
N ASP A 170 -0.65 18.07 -6.58
CA ASP A 170 -2.02 18.29 -6.11
C ASP A 170 -2.12 19.53 -5.21
N LYS A 171 -1.17 19.67 -4.26
CA LYS A 171 -1.09 20.87 -3.41
C LYS A 171 -0.89 22.16 -4.19
N GLN A 172 -0.09 22.11 -5.27
CA GLN A 172 0.12 23.28 -6.13
C GLN A 172 -1.14 23.60 -6.94
N ALA A 173 -1.81 22.57 -7.47
CA ALA A 173 -3.08 22.73 -8.17
C ALA A 173 -4.16 23.35 -7.27
N ASP A 174 -4.28 22.89 -6.03
CA ASP A 174 -5.26 23.42 -5.06
C ASP A 174 -4.98 24.87 -4.69
N LYS A 175 -3.70 25.23 -4.49
CA LYS A 175 -3.28 26.62 -4.25
C LYS A 175 -3.63 27.51 -5.45
N HIS A 176 -3.26 27.08 -6.65
CA HIS A 176 -3.53 27.83 -7.87
C HIS A 176 -5.04 28.01 -8.09
N MET A 177 -5.83 26.97 -7.86
CA MET A 177 -7.29 27.03 -7.92
C MET A 177 -7.85 28.03 -6.91
N LYS A 178 -7.41 27.97 -5.65
CA LYS A 178 -7.81 28.92 -4.61
C LYS A 178 -7.49 30.37 -4.99
N ASP A 179 -6.29 30.63 -5.51
CA ASP A 179 -5.88 31.97 -5.95
C ASP A 179 -6.78 32.50 -7.09
N ILE A 180 -7.21 31.63 -8.02
CA ILE A 180 -8.15 32.01 -9.10
C ILE A 180 -9.51 32.40 -8.53
N LEU A 181 -10.03 31.60 -7.60
CA LEU A 181 -11.33 31.86 -6.97
C LEU A 181 -11.33 33.15 -6.17
N ASP A 182 -10.30 33.38 -5.37
CA ASP A 182 -10.16 34.57 -4.54
C ASP A 182 -10.12 35.84 -5.42
N LYS A 183 -9.40 35.80 -6.55
CA LYS A 183 -9.36 36.92 -7.52
C LYS A 183 -10.70 37.19 -8.18
N LYS A 184 -11.53 36.16 -8.39
CA LYS A 184 -12.84 36.27 -9.03
C LYS A 184 -13.98 36.45 -8.03
N GLY A 185 -13.70 36.46 -6.72
CA GLY A 185 -14.71 36.56 -5.66
C GLY A 185 -15.63 35.34 -5.52
N TYR A 186 -15.22 34.18 -6.04
CA TYR A 186 -15.93 32.92 -5.88
C TYR A 186 -15.33 32.11 -4.71
N SER A 187 -16.09 31.18 -4.14
CA SER A 187 -15.61 30.33 -3.04
C SER A 187 -16.14 28.90 -3.19
N TYR A 188 -15.24 27.91 -3.05
CA TYR A 188 -15.64 26.51 -2.91
C TYR A 188 -16.13 26.14 -1.49
N ALA A 189 -16.30 27.09 -0.56
CA ALA A 189 -16.72 26.78 0.81
C ALA A 189 -18.09 26.08 0.89
N ASN A 190 -18.96 26.32 -0.11
CA ASN A 190 -20.26 25.65 -0.24
C ASN A 190 -20.16 24.31 -0.99
N PHE A 191 -18.99 24.00 -1.52
CA PHE A 191 -18.72 22.91 -2.45
C PHE A 191 -17.78 21.92 -1.77
N GLY A 192 -18.30 21.25 -0.73
CA GLY A 192 -17.64 20.09 -0.16
C GLY A 192 -17.61 18.95 -1.19
N PRO A 193 -16.59 18.08 -1.16
CA PRO A 193 -16.64 16.84 -1.92
C PRO A 193 -17.93 16.10 -1.57
N VAL A 194 -18.81 15.92 -2.55
CA VAL A 194 -20.10 15.22 -2.33
C VAL A 194 -19.87 13.81 -1.79
N PHE A 195 -18.71 13.22 -2.08
CA PHE A 195 -18.34 11.86 -1.68
C PHE A 195 -17.16 11.76 -0.69
N LEU A 196 -16.22 12.72 -0.65
CA LEU A 196 -15.10 12.69 0.32
C LEU A 196 -15.47 13.25 1.70
N ALA A 197 -16.66 13.86 1.85
CA ALA A 197 -17.13 14.40 3.13
C ALA A 197 -17.40 13.31 4.20
N ASP A 198 -17.66 12.07 3.78
CA ASP A 198 -18.01 10.96 4.69
C ASP A 198 -16.81 10.32 5.40
N GLY A 199 -15.58 10.84 5.23
CA GLY A 199 -14.40 10.41 6.00
C GLY A 199 -13.96 8.96 5.80
N LYS A 200 -14.64 8.19 4.94
CA LYS A 200 -14.34 6.77 4.68
C LYS A 200 -13.15 6.55 3.75
N LEU A 201 -12.73 7.58 3.01
CA LEU A 201 -11.63 7.48 2.03
C LEU A 201 -10.35 8.20 2.46
N THR A 202 -10.40 9.05 3.49
CA THR A 202 -9.29 9.92 3.92
C THR A 202 -8.44 9.35 5.06
N SER A 203 -8.86 8.27 5.73
CA SER A 203 -8.04 7.62 6.77
C SER A 203 -7.08 6.59 6.19
N LEU A 204 -5.96 7.08 5.67
CA LEU A 204 -4.72 6.29 5.59
C LEU A 204 -3.58 7.14 6.14
N VAL A 205 -3.60 7.29 7.46
CA VAL A 205 -2.44 7.42 8.35
C VAL A 205 -2.63 6.40 9.46
#